data_AF-A0A6G1FQJ4-F1
#
_entry.id   AF-A0A6G1FQJ4-F1
#
_cell.length_a   1.000
_cell.length_b   1.000
_cell.length_c   1.000
_cell.angle_alpha   90.00
_cell.angle_beta   90.00
_cell.angle_gamma   90.00
#
_symmetry.space_group_name_H-M   'P 1'
#
loop_
_entity.id
_entity.type
_entity.pdbx_description
1 polymer ?
#
loop_
_entity_poly.entity_id
_entity_poly.type
_entity_poly.pdbx_seq_one_letter_code
_entity_poly.pdbx_strand_id
1 'polypeptide(L)'
;ETEEGEEDHNDGGDDDDDEPRLDKSDEFPTMTPVQTACLEFCIQLLNHKVMRNEYESALVCVLAVLGVNGDTWRDPETYPPILSSTIKCARFMVIQKAVNMAGPLEEPDRYRQGTVIDFEGSNSGYESSNRIPRSIPTRKVVNRMIDGFMVRGSKSPMQWMLNLRTYRLKIHYNTTARGHVEWNDGETLLYKGTQFSMAQFRGMVHGLLFETRQIMAELLFCTNDGAGDMPIVPWELLRDDPTNGRPGWNFLQDQRTRFPVNGETWLFDRISEHEAIEPFSFSFFKDQSKY
;
A
#
# COMPACT_ATOMS: atom_id res chain seq x y z
N GLU A 1 -0.93 -54.06 -67.48
CA GLU A 1 -1.59 -52.86 -68.03
C GLU A 1 -2.21 -52.16 -66.83
N THR A 2 -1.41 -51.25 -66.26
CA THR A 2 -1.58 -49.76 -66.24
C THR A 2 -2.36 -49.35 -64.97
N GLU A 3 -1.68 -48.74 -63.98
CA GLU A 3 -1.64 -47.27 -63.72
C GLU A 3 -3.00 -46.76 -63.22
N GLU A 4 -3.21 -45.94 -62.19
CA GLU A 4 -2.43 -45.04 -61.32
C GLU A 4 -3.40 -44.54 -60.21
N GLY A 5 -2.90 -43.92 -59.13
CA GLY A 5 -3.68 -42.96 -58.34
C GLY A 5 -3.62 -43.11 -56.81
N GLU A 6 -2.62 -42.49 -56.20
CA GLU A 6 -2.55 -42.16 -54.76
C GLU A 6 -3.60 -41.10 -54.38
N GLU A 7 -4.08 -41.10 -53.13
CA GLU A 7 -4.18 -39.93 -52.26
C GLU A 7 -4.71 -40.33 -50.85
N ASP A 8 -3.81 -40.27 -49.87
CA ASP A 8 -4.08 -40.42 -48.44
C ASP A 8 -4.74 -39.15 -47.89
N HIS A 9 -5.83 -39.30 -47.13
CA HIS A 9 -6.37 -38.25 -46.26
C HIS A 9 -6.35 -38.74 -44.81
N ASN A 10 -5.33 -38.28 -44.08
CA ASN A 10 -5.21 -38.40 -42.64
C ASN A 10 -5.91 -37.21 -41.99
N ASP A 11 -7.12 -37.42 -41.46
CA ASP A 11 -7.88 -36.43 -40.68
C ASP A 11 -7.37 -36.44 -39.23
N GLY A 12 -6.39 -35.57 -38.97
CA GLY A 12 -5.92 -35.24 -37.63
C GLY A 12 -6.58 -33.94 -37.18
N GLY A 13 -7.55 -34.04 -36.28
CA GLY A 13 -8.09 -32.88 -35.57
C GLY A 13 -7.05 -32.32 -34.62
N ASP A 14 -6.53 -31.14 -34.93
CA ASP A 14 -5.89 -30.26 -33.97
C ASP A 14 -6.99 -29.43 -33.30
N ASP A 15 -7.27 -29.74 -32.03
CA ASP A 15 -8.04 -28.89 -31.14
C ASP A 15 -7.21 -27.62 -30.88
N ASP A 16 -7.61 -26.52 -31.51
CA ASP A 16 -7.07 -25.19 -31.26
C ASP A 16 -7.36 -24.78 -29.79
N ASP A 17 -6.33 -24.86 -28.94
CA ASP A 17 -6.28 -24.22 -27.63
C ASP A 17 -6.33 -22.68 -27.81
N ASP A 18 -7.54 -22.15 -27.93
CA ASP A 18 -7.86 -20.72 -27.83
C ASP A 18 -7.67 -20.24 -26.36
N GLU A 19 -6.43 -20.15 -25.90
CA GLU A 19 -6.10 -19.33 -24.74
C GLU A 19 -6.33 -17.85 -25.11
N PRO A 20 -7.20 -17.11 -24.39
CA PRO A 20 -7.38 -15.70 -24.67
C PRO A 20 -6.09 -14.95 -24.34
N ARG A 21 -5.35 -14.57 -25.39
CA ARG A 21 -4.25 -13.61 -25.33
C ARG A 21 -4.73 -12.36 -24.61
N LEU A 22 -4.23 -12.16 -23.38
CA LEU A 22 -4.36 -10.92 -22.63
C LEU A 22 -3.71 -9.80 -23.43
N ASP A 23 -4.53 -9.07 -24.20
CA ASP A 23 -4.14 -7.88 -24.93
C ASP A 23 -3.81 -6.77 -23.91
N LYS A 24 -2.54 -6.71 -23.49
CA LYS A 24 -2.00 -5.66 -22.63
C LYS A 24 -1.76 -4.40 -23.47
N SER A 25 -2.83 -3.72 -23.82
CA SER A 25 -2.81 -2.27 -24.00
C SER A 25 -3.61 -1.64 -22.84
N ASP A 26 -3.06 -1.74 -21.63
CA ASP A 26 -3.50 -0.90 -20.50
C ASP A 26 -3.02 0.54 -20.77
N GLU A 27 -3.59 1.15 -21.80
CA GLU A 27 -3.53 2.59 -22.00
C GLU A 27 -4.31 3.20 -20.84
N PHE A 28 -3.59 3.76 -19.86
CA PHE A 28 -4.21 4.34 -18.67
C PHE A 28 -5.35 5.28 -19.11
N PRO A 29 -6.59 5.10 -18.62
CA PRO A 29 -7.72 5.90 -19.08
C PRO A 29 -7.41 7.39 -18.92
N THR A 30 -7.33 8.10 -20.04
CA THR A 30 -7.11 9.55 -20.02
C THR A 30 -8.37 10.20 -19.44
N MET A 31 -8.21 11.02 -18.40
CA MET A 31 -9.35 11.65 -17.73
C MET A 31 -10.18 12.50 -18.69
N THR A 32 -11.51 12.39 -18.61
CA THR A 32 -12.41 13.21 -19.41
C THR A 32 -12.28 14.71 -19.04
N PRO A 33 -12.69 15.64 -19.91
CA PRO A 33 -12.65 17.07 -19.60
C PRO A 33 -13.42 17.44 -18.33
N VAL A 34 -14.58 16.79 -18.11
CA VAL A 34 -15.40 16.99 -16.91
C VAL A 34 -14.69 16.48 -15.67
N GLN A 35 -14.11 15.28 -15.72
CA GLN A 35 -13.34 14.74 -14.60
C GLN A 35 -12.14 15.63 -14.25
N THR A 36 -11.47 16.19 -15.27
CA THR A 36 -10.34 17.12 -15.08
C THR A 36 -10.79 18.42 -14.42
N ALA A 37 -11.92 19.00 -14.84
CA ALA A 37 -12.50 20.18 -14.23
C ALA A 37 -12.92 19.94 -12.77
N CYS A 38 -13.54 18.79 -12.49
CA CYS A 38 -13.90 18.38 -11.13
C CYS A 38 -12.66 18.22 -10.25
N LEU A 39 -11.59 17.59 -10.76
CA LEU A 39 -10.33 17.44 -10.03
C LEU A 39 -9.69 18.78 -9.72
N GLU A 40 -9.63 19.70 -10.70
CA GLU A 40 -9.13 21.05 -10.48
C GLU A 40 -9.93 21.78 -9.39
N PHE A 41 -11.27 21.73 -9.47
CA PHE A 41 -12.15 22.31 -8.47
C PHE A 41 -11.87 21.76 -7.06
N CYS A 42 -11.76 20.43 -6.91
CA CYS A 42 -11.43 19.80 -5.63
C CYS A 42 -10.05 20.24 -5.10
N ILE A 43 -9.05 20.36 -5.98
CA ILE A 43 -7.71 20.84 -5.59
C ILE A 43 -7.76 22.30 -5.14
N GLN A 44 -8.56 23.15 -5.79
CA GLN A 44 -8.75 24.54 -5.35
C GLN A 44 -9.44 24.64 -3.99
N LEU A 45 -10.45 23.80 -3.73
CA LEU A 45 -11.08 23.72 -2.41
C LEU A 45 -10.07 23.33 -1.31
N LEU A 46 -9.18 22.37 -1.61
CA LEU A 46 -8.13 21.94 -0.68
C LEU A 46 -7.05 23.00 -0.48
N ASN A 47 -6.75 23.79 -1.51
CA ASN A 47 -5.74 24.87 -1.46
C ASN A 47 -6.27 26.19 -0.88
N HIS A 48 -7.56 26.28 -0.56
CA HIS A 48 -8.15 27.48 0.04
C HIS A 48 -7.44 27.83 1.35
N LYS A 49 -6.94 29.06 1.48
CA LYS A 49 -6.31 29.58 2.70
C LYS A 49 -7.36 30.20 3.62
N VAL A 50 -7.59 29.55 4.75
CA VAL A 50 -8.42 30.05 5.84
C VAL A 50 -7.61 31.08 6.64
N MET A 51 -8.07 32.34 6.65
CA MET A 51 -7.34 33.42 7.33
C MET A 51 -8.03 33.92 8.59
N ARG A 52 -9.36 34.08 8.56
CA ARG A 52 -10.13 34.63 9.69
C ARG A 52 -11.05 33.60 10.33
N ASN A 53 -11.87 32.94 9.52
CA ASN A 53 -12.86 31.98 10.01
C ASN A 53 -12.76 30.66 9.22
N GLU A 54 -12.68 29.54 9.93
CA GLU A 54 -12.62 28.19 9.35
C GLU A 54 -13.81 27.90 8.42
N TYR A 55 -14.98 28.47 8.73
CA TYR A 55 -16.21 28.34 7.95
C TYR A 55 -16.27 29.23 6.69
N GLU A 56 -15.21 29.98 6.37
CA GLU A 56 -15.06 30.58 5.03
C GLU A 56 -14.78 29.49 3.98
N SER A 57 -14.25 28.34 4.39
CA SER A 57 -14.06 27.22 3.48
C SER A 57 -15.34 26.40 3.31
N ALA A 58 -15.85 26.36 2.08
CA ALA A 58 -16.97 25.50 1.70
C ALA A 58 -16.72 24.03 2.07
N LEU A 59 -15.48 23.54 1.94
CA LEU A 59 -15.11 22.18 2.32
C LEU A 59 -15.26 21.95 3.83
N VAL A 60 -14.82 22.91 4.65
CA VAL A 60 -14.99 22.83 6.11
C VAL A 60 -16.47 22.88 6.48
N CYS A 61 -17.26 23.74 5.85
CA CYS A 61 -18.71 23.82 6.08
C CYS A 61 -19.43 22.50 5.78
N VAL A 62 -19.18 21.91 4.62
CA VAL A 62 -19.76 20.60 4.26
C VAL A 62 -19.34 19.53 5.27
N LEU A 63 -18.07 19.47 5.64
CA LEU A 63 -17.59 18.51 6.62
C LEU A 63 -18.19 18.73 8.01
N ALA A 64 -18.40 19.98 8.43
CA ALA A 64 -19.06 20.30 9.69
C ALA A 64 -20.52 19.82 9.70
N VAL A 65 -21.25 20.01 8.59
CA VAL A 65 -22.63 19.50 8.43
C VAL A 65 -22.67 17.97 8.47
N LEU A 66 -21.67 17.30 7.87
CA LEU A 66 -21.54 15.84 7.97
C LEU A 66 -21.32 15.34 9.40
N GLY A 67 -20.98 16.23 10.35
CA GLY A 67 -20.91 15.93 11.78
C GLY A 67 -22.26 15.85 12.48
N VAL A 68 -23.35 16.20 11.79
CA VAL A 68 -24.72 16.12 12.31
C VAL A 68 -25.36 14.80 11.86
N ASN A 69 -26.17 14.21 12.75
CA ASN A 69 -26.94 13.00 12.51
C ASN A 69 -28.39 13.20 12.99
N GLY A 70 -29.27 13.66 12.09
CA GLY A 70 -30.64 14.04 12.43
C GLY A 70 -30.65 15.18 13.46
N ASP A 71 -31.29 14.96 14.61
CA ASP A 71 -31.39 15.95 15.68
C ASP A 71 -30.18 15.95 16.63
N THR A 72 -29.20 15.05 16.44
CA THR A 72 -28.04 14.93 17.33
C THR A 72 -26.71 15.07 16.60
N TRP A 73 -25.62 15.23 17.35
CA TRP A 73 -24.26 15.18 16.81
C TRP A 73 -23.82 13.73 16.60
N ARG A 74 -22.98 13.50 15.60
CA ARG A 74 -22.29 12.22 15.42
C ARG A 74 -21.34 11.94 16.57
N ASP A 75 -21.27 10.68 16.96
CA ASP A 75 -20.42 10.18 18.02
C ASP A 75 -18.93 10.08 17.58
N PRO A 76 -18.01 9.88 18.54
CA PRO A 76 -16.59 9.72 18.26
C PRO A 76 -16.21 8.51 17.41
N GLU A 77 -17.08 7.52 17.23
CA GLU A 77 -16.83 6.34 16.40
C GLU A 77 -17.27 6.56 14.94
N THR A 78 -18.30 7.37 14.70
CA THR A 78 -18.90 7.55 13.36
C THR A 78 -18.38 8.73 12.57
N TYR A 79 -18.02 9.85 13.20
CA TYR A 79 -17.55 11.04 12.48
C TYR A 79 -16.08 10.97 12.02
N PRO A 80 -15.11 10.49 12.84
CA PRO A 80 -13.70 10.44 12.41
C PRO A 80 -13.41 9.56 11.17
N PRO A 81 -14.14 8.46 10.93
CA PRO A 81 -14.05 7.74 9.65
C PRO A 81 -14.36 8.61 8.43
N ILE A 82 -15.32 9.53 8.52
CA ILE A 82 -15.68 10.47 7.43
C ILE A 82 -14.53 11.45 7.15
N LEU A 83 -13.92 11.99 8.20
CA LEU A 83 -12.73 12.83 8.05
C LEU A 83 -11.57 12.02 7.44
N SER A 84 -11.36 10.80 7.92
CA SER A 84 -10.28 9.94 7.45
C SER A 84 -10.44 9.53 5.99
N SER A 85 -11.66 9.20 5.55
CA SER A 85 -11.96 8.88 4.16
C SER A 85 -11.73 10.10 3.28
N THR A 86 -12.22 11.27 3.69
CA THR A 86 -12.01 12.53 2.96
C THR A 86 -10.53 12.88 2.80
N ILE A 87 -9.73 12.76 3.88
CA ILE A 87 -8.28 12.97 3.84
C ILE A 87 -7.62 11.99 2.86
N LYS A 88 -8.04 10.72 2.88
CA LYS A 88 -7.49 9.68 1.98
C LYS A 88 -7.83 10.00 0.51
N CYS A 89 -9.08 10.36 0.22
CA CYS A 89 -9.50 10.80 -1.11
C CYS A 89 -8.72 12.02 -1.59
N ALA A 90 -8.54 13.04 -0.73
CA ALA A 90 -7.76 14.23 -1.06
C ALA A 90 -6.30 13.90 -1.43
N ARG A 91 -5.66 12.94 -0.73
CA ARG A 91 -4.31 12.47 -1.08
C ARG A 91 -4.26 11.83 -2.46
N PHE A 92 -5.25 10.99 -2.79
CA PHE A 92 -5.33 10.41 -4.13
C PHE A 92 -5.58 11.47 -5.21
N MET A 93 -6.42 12.48 -4.94
CA MET A 93 -6.62 13.60 -5.87
C MET A 93 -5.31 14.37 -6.13
N VAL A 94 -4.49 14.61 -5.11
CA VAL A 94 -3.17 15.25 -5.27
C VAL A 94 -2.23 14.41 -6.15
N ILE A 95 -2.21 13.09 -5.95
CA ILE A 95 -1.41 12.18 -6.77
C ILE A 95 -1.92 12.21 -8.22
N GLN A 96 -3.23 12.07 -8.43
CA GLN A 96 -3.84 12.11 -9.76
C GLN A 96 -3.53 13.44 -10.46
N LYS A 97 -3.65 14.56 -9.75
CA LYS A 97 -3.34 15.89 -10.29
C LYS A 97 -1.86 16.00 -10.67
N ALA A 98 -0.96 15.44 -9.86
CA ALA A 98 0.46 15.45 -10.16
C ALA A 98 0.82 14.59 -11.38
N VAL A 99 0.21 13.42 -11.53
CA VAL A 99 0.39 12.54 -12.71
C VAL A 99 -0.11 13.26 -13.96
N ASN A 100 -1.30 13.86 -13.92
CA ASN A 100 -1.84 14.63 -15.05
C ASN A 100 -0.96 15.85 -15.41
N MET A 101 -0.26 16.46 -14.45
CA MET A 101 0.65 17.59 -14.71
C MET A 101 2.03 17.16 -15.21
N ALA A 102 2.50 15.98 -14.83
CA ALA A 102 3.81 15.47 -15.24
C ALA A 102 3.83 15.00 -16.70
N GLY A 103 2.65 14.80 -17.31
CA GLY A 103 2.51 14.22 -18.64
C GLY A 103 2.87 12.72 -18.66
N PRO A 104 2.60 12.01 -19.77
CA PRO A 104 3.14 10.67 -19.98
C PRO A 104 4.66 10.69 -19.82
N LEU A 105 5.23 9.64 -19.21
CA LEU A 105 6.65 9.38 -19.34
C LEU A 105 6.91 9.14 -20.83
N GLU A 106 7.38 10.15 -21.56
CA GLU A 106 8.07 9.87 -22.82
C GLU A 106 9.17 8.87 -22.47
N GLU A 107 9.15 7.70 -23.12
CA GLU A 107 10.22 6.73 -22.98
C GLU A 107 11.54 7.48 -23.15
N PRO A 108 12.51 7.34 -22.24
CA PRO A 108 13.79 7.99 -22.43
C PRO A 108 14.33 7.46 -23.75
N ASP A 109 14.45 8.31 -24.77
CA ASP A 109 14.99 7.97 -26.09
C ASP A 109 16.12 6.94 -25.94
N ARG A 110 15.77 5.66 -26.09
CA ARG A 110 16.75 4.60 -26.25
C ARG A 110 17.37 4.95 -27.60
N TYR A 111 18.70 5.11 -27.62
CA TYR A 111 19.52 5.60 -28.74
C TYR A 111 19.74 7.12 -28.84
N ARG A 112 20.41 7.70 -27.83
CA ARG A 112 21.53 8.63 -28.12
C ARG A 112 22.84 8.07 -27.60
N GLN A 113 23.30 7.03 -28.29
CA GLN A 113 24.69 6.59 -28.24
C GLN A 113 25.57 7.72 -28.82
N GLY A 114 26.43 8.29 -27.98
CA GLY A 114 27.68 8.95 -28.35
C GLY A 114 27.63 9.97 -29.48
N THR A 115 27.29 11.22 -29.17
CA THR A 115 27.92 12.33 -29.88
C THR A 115 29.08 12.80 -29.01
N VAL A 116 30.27 12.31 -29.33
CA VAL A 116 31.52 12.90 -28.84
C VAL A 116 31.47 14.37 -29.21
N ILE A 117 31.61 15.24 -28.22
CA ILE A 117 31.73 16.67 -28.45
C ILE A 117 33.15 16.88 -28.99
N ASP A 118 33.30 16.89 -30.31
CA ASP A 118 34.50 17.41 -30.94
C ASP A 118 34.53 18.92 -30.69
N PHE A 119 35.47 19.32 -29.84
CA PHE A 119 35.83 20.71 -29.60
C PHE A 119 36.63 21.19 -30.81
N GLU A 120 35.96 21.78 -31.80
CA GLU A 120 36.60 22.77 -32.69
C GLU A 120 35.58 23.63 -33.44
N GLY A 121 35.69 24.95 -33.23
CA GLY A 121 35.56 25.92 -34.32
C GLY A 121 34.18 26.25 -34.89
N SER A 122 33.72 27.46 -34.54
CA SER A 122 33.01 28.41 -35.42
C SER A 122 31.50 28.31 -35.61
N ASN A 123 30.83 29.23 -34.91
CA ASN A 123 29.96 30.26 -35.48
C ASN A 123 28.75 29.83 -36.31
N SER A 124 27.57 29.76 -35.68
CA SER A 124 26.37 30.35 -36.29
C SER A 124 25.39 30.84 -35.23
N GLY A 125 25.02 32.11 -35.35
CA GLY A 125 23.92 32.69 -34.61
C GLY A 125 22.61 32.15 -35.18
N TYR A 126 21.82 31.50 -34.33
CA TYR A 126 20.39 31.40 -34.49
C TYR A 126 19.78 31.22 -33.09
N GLU A 127 18.66 31.91 -32.91
CA GLU A 127 17.95 32.09 -31.65
C GLU A 127 17.55 30.74 -31.04
N SER A 128 17.99 30.50 -29.81
CA SER A 128 17.54 29.35 -29.01
C SER A 128 16.18 29.66 -28.38
N SER A 129 15.15 29.78 -29.23
CA SER A 129 13.75 29.88 -28.87
C SER A 129 13.05 28.54 -29.12
N ASN A 130 13.41 27.52 -28.34
CA ASN A 130 12.58 26.33 -28.12
C ASN A 130 13.16 25.50 -26.98
N ARG A 131 13.04 26.00 -25.75
CA ARG A 131 13.19 25.14 -24.57
C ARG A 131 11.86 24.42 -24.38
N ILE A 132 11.78 23.19 -24.89
CA ILE A 132 10.72 22.23 -24.55
C ILE A 132 10.56 22.25 -23.01
N PRO A 133 9.36 22.48 -22.46
CA PRO A 133 9.18 22.45 -21.02
C PRO A 133 9.54 21.06 -20.51
N ARG A 134 10.67 20.95 -19.80
CA ARG A 134 11.03 19.70 -19.11
C ARG A 134 9.84 19.32 -18.24
N SER A 135 9.25 18.16 -18.48
CA SER A 135 8.16 17.63 -17.65
C SER A 135 8.59 17.70 -16.19
N ILE A 136 7.79 18.37 -15.35
CA ILE A 136 8.11 18.49 -13.94
C ILE A 136 7.91 17.10 -13.34
N PRO A 137 8.92 16.50 -12.69
CA PRO A 137 8.77 15.17 -12.10
C PRO A 137 7.57 15.13 -11.15
N THR A 138 6.71 14.12 -11.27
CA THR A 138 5.49 13.92 -10.45
C THR A 138 5.76 14.15 -8.98
N ARG A 139 6.87 13.60 -8.46
CA ARG A 139 7.31 13.78 -7.07
C ARG A 139 7.49 15.24 -6.65
N LYS A 140 8.04 16.09 -7.53
CA LYS A 140 8.20 17.53 -7.23
C LYS A 140 6.85 18.25 -7.18
N VAL A 141 5.93 17.87 -8.06
CA VAL A 141 4.56 18.42 -8.09
C VAL A 141 3.79 18.01 -6.83
N VAL A 142 3.88 16.74 -6.44
CA VAL A 142 3.29 16.21 -5.19
C VAL A 142 3.85 16.94 -3.98
N ASN A 143 5.18 17.04 -3.84
CA ASN A 143 5.80 17.72 -2.70
C ASN A 143 5.32 19.18 -2.58
N ARG A 144 5.23 19.91 -3.71
CA ARG A 144 4.71 21.28 -3.72
C ARG A 144 3.28 21.37 -3.19
N MET A 145 2.39 20.47 -3.64
CA MET A 145 1.01 20.45 -3.15
C MET A 145 0.92 20.03 -1.68
N ILE A 146 1.76 19.07 -1.27
CA ILE A 146 1.80 18.60 0.11
C ILE A 146 2.19 19.74 1.05
N ASP A 147 3.33 20.37 0.79
CA ASP A 147 3.86 21.48 1.60
C ASP A 147 2.94 22.70 1.52
N GLY A 148 2.29 22.89 0.35
CA GLY A 148 1.38 23.98 0.09
C GLY A 148 0.11 23.91 0.93
N PHE A 149 -0.59 22.77 0.95
CA PHE A 149 -1.92 22.69 1.57
C PHE A 149 -2.30 21.35 2.20
N MET A 150 -1.46 20.31 2.17
CA MET A 150 -1.82 18.99 2.74
C MET A 150 -1.27 18.75 4.16
N VAL A 151 -0.40 19.63 4.66
CA VAL A 151 0.23 19.50 5.97
C VAL A 151 -0.34 20.49 6.98
N ARG A 152 -0.08 20.25 8.28
CA ARG A 152 -0.37 21.21 9.35
C ARG A 152 0.52 22.46 9.18
N GLY A 153 0.00 23.62 9.57
CA GLY A 153 0.66 24.91 9.40
C GLY A 153 0.34 25.60 8.07
N SER A 154 -0.33 24.90 7.13
CA SER A 154 -0.68 25.44 5.82
C SER A 154 -1.88 26.38 5.81
N LYS A 155 -2.62 26.50 6.92
CA LYS A 155 -3.88 27.26 7.01
C LYS A 155 -4.93 26.80 5.98
N SER A 156 -4.91 25.53 5.59
CA SER A 156 -5.87 24.95 4.67
C SER A 156 -6.97 24.15 5.39
N PRO A 157 -8.06 23.77 4.69
CA PRO A 157 -9.02 22.80 5.20
C PRO A 157 -8.39 21.47 5.63
N MET A 158 -7.27 21.07 5.02
CA MET A 158 -6.56 19.87 5.45
C MET A 158 -6.04 19.98 6.88
N GLN A 159 -5.51 21.14 7.27
CA GLN A 159 -5.09 21.38 8.64
C GLN A 159 -6.28 21.22 9.61
N TRP A 160 -7.44 21.79 9.27
CA TRP A 160 -8.65 21.65 10.06
C TRP A 160 -9.05 20.18 10.25
N MET A 161 -9.12 19.42 9.15
CA MET A 161 -9.43 17.98 9.17
C MET A 161 -8.42 17.19 10.02
N LEU A 162 -7.12 17.46 9.87
CA LEU A 162 -6.05 16.78 10.62
C LEU A 162 -6.08 17.10 12.12
N ASN A 163 -6.39 18.34 12.49
CA ASN A 163 -6.51 18.75 13.88
C ASN A 163 -7.74 18.11 14.53
N LEU A 164 -8.89 18.18 13.86
CA LEU A 164 -10.13 17.62 14.35
C LEU A 164 -10.04 16.10 14.49
N ARG A 165 -9.42 15.42 13.52
CA ARG A 165 -9.15 13.97 13.59
C ARG A 165 -8.28 13.60 14.79
N THR A 166 -7.19 14.34 15.05
CA THR A 166 -6.30 14.06 16.19
C THR A 166 -6.98 14.36 17.53
N TYR A 167 -7.69 15.48 17.64
CA TYR A 167 -8.44 15.81 18.84
C TYR A 167 -9.52 14.77 19.15
N ARG A 168 -10.27 14.34 18.13
CA ARG A 168 -11.28 13.28 18.28
C ARG A 168 -10.68 11.93 18.62
N LEU A 169 -9.51 11.60 18.08
CA LEU A 169 -8.79 10.39 18.46
C LEU A 169 -8.41 10.42 19.94
N LYS A 170 -8.01 11.58 20.48
CA LYS A 170 -7.77 11.75 21.92
C LYS A 170 -9.05 11.52 22.74
N ILE A 171 -10.19 12.01 22.28
CA ILE A 171 -11.50 11.73 22.91
C ILE A 171 -11.81 10.24 22.87
N HIS A 172 -11.62 9.58 21.73
CA HIS A 172 -11.89 8.14 21.58
C HIS A 172 -11.08 7.31 22.58
N TYR A 173 -9.78 7.59 22.74
CA TYR A 173 -8.94 6.86 23.70
C TYR A 173 -9.23 7.20 25.18
N ASN A 174 -9.76 8.38 25.46
CA ASN A 174 -10.03 8.84 26.83
C ASN A 174 -11.50 8.64 27.26
N THR A 175 -12.39 8.28 26.35
CA THR A 175 -13.80 8.06 26.64
C THR A 175 -14.04 6.56 26.72
N THR A 176 -14.73 6.10 27.75
CA THR A 176 -15.13 4.70 27.85
C THR A 176 -15.99 4.33 26.65
N ALA A 177 -15.53 3.34 25.88
CA ALA A 177 -16.31 2.78 24.80
C ALA A 177 -17.63 2.24 25.35
N ARG A 178 -18.68 2.28 24.53
CA ARG A 178 -19.98 1.71 24.94
C ARG A 178 -19.78 0.23 25.29
N GLY A 179 -20.43 -0.21 26.36
CA GLY A 179 -20.44 -1.63 26.72
C GLY A 179 -21.11 -2.42 25.60
N HIS A 180 -20.33 -3.27 24.93
CA HIS A 180 -20.82 -4.16 23.88
C HIS A 180 -20.80 -5.63 24.30
N VAL A 181 -20.24 -5.92 25.48
CA VAL A 181 -20.11 -7.26 26.03
C VAL A 181 -21.10 -7.41 27.17
N GLU A 182 -21.98 -8.39 27.04
CA GLU A 182 -22.90 -8.82 28.09
C GLU A 182 -22.61 -10.29 28.41
N TRP A 183 -22.63 -10.62 29.71
CA TRP A 183 -22.37 -11.95 30.23
C TRP A 183 -23.67 -12.53 30.79
N ASN A 184 -24.18 -13.57 30.16
CA ASN A 184 -25.36 -14.30 30.61
C ASN A 184 -24.93 -15.62 31.26
N ASP A 185 -25.35 -15.82 32.50
CA ASP A 185 -25.22 -17.07 33.25
C ASP A 185 -23.78 -17.63 33.38
N GLY A 186 -22.76 -16.80 33.15
CA GLY A 186 -21.33 -17.16 33.24
C GLY A 186 -20.78 -17.98 32.07
N GLU A 187 -21.63 -18.60 31.24
CA GLU A 187 -21.20 -19.47 30.13
C GLU A 187 -21.50 -18.85 28.75
N THR A 188 -22.37 -17.84 28.67
CA THR A 188 -22.79 -17.26 27.39
C THR A 188 -22.40 -15.79 27.29
N LEU A 189 -21.72 -15.42 26.21
CA LEU A 189 -21.30 -14.05 25.92
C LEU A 189 -22.10 -13.49 24.74
N LEU A 190 -22.62 -12.29 24.91
CA LEU A 190 -23.27 -11.52 23.85
C LEU A 190 -22.34 -10.37 23.46
N TYR A 191 -21.98 -10.31 22.18
CA TYR A 191 -21.20 -9.21 21.61
C TYR A 191 -21.88 -8.67 20.35
N LYS A 192 -22.29 -7.39 20.38
CA LYS A 192 -22.93 -6.69 19.24
C LYS A 192 -24.08 -7.47 18.56
N GLY A 193 -24.87 -8.19 19.35
CA GLY A 193 -25.99 -9.00 18.88
C GLY A 193 -25.65 -10.45 18.51
N THR A 194 -24.36 -10.82 18.50
CA THR A 194 -23.92 -12.21 18.32
C THR A 194 -23.78 -12.87 19.68
N GLN A 195 -24.52 -13.96 19.90
CA GLN A 195 -24.45 -14.75 21.12
C GLN A 195 -23.60 -16.00 20.88
N PHE A 196 -22.66 -16.29 21.78
CA PHE A 196 -21.87 -17.51 21.73
C PHE A 196 -21.51 -18.00 23.13
N SER A 197 -21.37 -19.31 23.29
CA SER A 197 -20.91 -19.91 24.55
C SER A 197 -19.40 -19.80 24.72
N MET A 198 -18.91 -19.93 25.94
CA MET A 198 -17.48 -19.98 26.22
C MET A 198 -16.81 -21.20 25.56
N ALA A 199 -17.52 -22.31 25.38
CA ALA A 199 -17.06 -23.44 24.56
C ALA A 199 -16.86 -23.05 23.09
N GLN A 200 -17.82 -22.35 22.48
CA GLN A 200 -17.69 -21.86 21.10
C GLN A 200 -16.57 -20.82 20.96
N PHE A 201 -16.44 -19.92 21.93
CA PHE A 201 -15.37 -18.93 21.95
C PHE A 201 -13.99 -19.59 22.00
N ARG A 202 -13.79 -20.55 22.93
CA ARG A 202 -12.54 -21.33 23.02
C ARG A 202 -12.27 -22.09 21.72
N GLY A 203 -13.29 -22.71 21.15
CA GLY A 203 -13.21 -23.39 19.86
C GLY A 203 -12.76 -22.45 18.73
N MET A 204 -13.34 -21.25 18.65
CA MET A 204 -12.94 -20.23 17.68
C MET A 204 -11.48 -19.78 17.87
N VAL A 205 -11.04 -19.53 19.11
CA VAL A 205 -9.65 -19.16 19.40
C VAL A 205 -8.68 -20.29 19.05
N HIS A 206 -9.01 -21.53 19.40
CA HIS A 206 -8.21 -22.69 19.02
C HIS A 206 -8.15 -22.88 17.50
N GLY A 207 -9.27 -22.70 16.80
CA GLY A 207 -9.33 -22.75 15.34
C GLY A 207 -8.48 -21.65 14.70
N LEU A 208 -8.63 -20.40 15.13
CA LEU A 208 -7.81 -19.29 14.64
C LEU A 208 -6.32 -19.54 14.87
N LEU A 209 -5.95 -20.05 16.05
CA LEU A 209 -4.57 -20.40 16.37
C LEU A 209 -4.06 -21.53 15.47
N PHE A 210 -4.87 -22.55 15.22
CA PHE A 210 -4.54 -23.65 14.32
C PHE A 210 -4.32 -23.14 12.89
N GLU A 211 -5.26 -22.39 12.31
CA GLU A 211 -5.14 -21.83 10.95
C GLU A 211 -3.95 -20.89 10.82
N THR A 212 -3.74 -19.99 11.80
CA THR A 212 -2.59 -19.09 11.80
C THR A 212 -1.28 -19.86 11.86
N ARG A 213 -1.23 -20.96 12.64
CA ARG A 213 -0.05 -21.84 12.70
C ARG A 213 0.18 -22.55 11.37
N GLN A 214 -0.87 -22.99 10.67
CA GLN A 214 -0.76 -23.60 9.34
C GLN A 214 -0.22 -22.60 8.33
N ILE A 215 -0.80 -21.40 8.24
CA ILE A 215 -0.33 -20.33 7.34
C ILE A 215 1.12 -19.96 7.68
N MET A 216 1.47 -19.86 8.97
CA MET A 216 2.84 -19.58 9.38
C MET A 216 3.80 -20.71 9.02
N ALA A 217 3.38 -21.97 9.12
CA ALA A 217 4.17 -23.11 8.69
C ALA A 217 4.40 -23.08 7.17
N GLU A 218 3.36 -22.80 6.39
CA GLU A 218 3.44 -22.64 4.93
C GLU A 218 4.41 -21.51 4.53
N LEU A 219 4.25 -20.33 5.13
CA LEU A 219 5.13 -19.16 4.87
C LEU A 219 6.58 -19.40 5.29
N LEU A 220 6.82 -20.29 6.26
CA LEU A 220 8.16 -20.66 6.73
C LEU A 220 8.73 -21.90 6.01
N PHE A 221 8.05 -22.42 4.98
CA PHE A 221 8.46 -23.63 4.25
C PHE A 221 8.66 -24.83 5.21
N CYS A 222 7.79 -24.95 6.22
CA CYS A 222 7.73 -26.13 7.07
C CYS A 222 6.93 -27.23 6.37
N THR A 223 7.43 -28.47 6.39
CA THR A 223 6.72 -29.60 5.77
C THR A 223 5.45 -29.93 6.57
N ASN A 224 4.38 -30.35 5.87
CA ASN A 224 3.08 -30.62 6.47
C ASN A 224 3.08 -31.74 7.54
N ASP A 225 4.18 -32.51 7.68
CA ASP A 225 4.32 -33.64 8.61
C ASP A 225 5.26 -33.34 9.81
N GLY A 226 5.81 -32.12 9.90
CA GLY A 226 6.83 -31.77 10.88
C GLY A 226 6.36 -30.81 11.97
N ALA A 227 5.67 -31.30 13.01
CA ALA A 227 5.44 -30.51 14.22
C ALA A 227 6.75 -30.02 14.90
N GLY A 228 7.90 -30.57 14.52
CA GLY A 228 9.24 -30.20 14.97
C GLY A 228 10.05 -29.30 14.02
N ASP A 229 9.49 -28.91 12.87
CA ASP A 229 10.21 -28.10 11.87
C ASP A 229 10.25 -26.60 12.22
N MET A 230 9.23 -26.13 12.94
CA MET A 230 9.11 -24.73 13.32
C MET A 230 10.04 -24.39 14.50
N PRO A 231 10.83 -23.31 14.42
CA PRO A 231 11.73 -22.93 15.50
C PRO A 231 10.89 -22.49 16.70
N ILE A 232 11.20 -23.06 17.86
CA ILE A 232 10.54 -22.68 19.12
C ILE A 232 11.00 -21.26 19.47
N VAL A 233 10.05 -20.33 19.57
CA VAL A 233 10.34 -18.98 20.05
C VAL A 233 10.39 -19.02 21.59
N PRO A 234 11.55 -18.76 22.24
CA PRO A 234 11.65 -18.76 23.68
C PRO A 234 11.11 -17.44 24.25
N TRP A 235 9.79 -17.27 24.23
CA TRP A 235 9.09 -16.02 24.59
C TRP A 235 9.53 -15.45 25.95
N GLU A 236 9.78 -16.29 26.95
CA GLU A 236 10.18 -15.88 28.29
C GLU A 236 11.61 -15.33 28.36
N LEU A 237 12.49 -15.78 27.47
CA LEU A 237 13.91 -15.41 27.42
C LEU A 237 14.17 -14.30 26.38
N LEU A 238 13.17 -13.98 25.56
CA LEU A 238 13.27 -12.91 24.57
C LEU A 238 13.50 -11.57 25.29
N ARG A 239 14.60 -10.89 24.93
CA ARG A 239 14.93 -9.56 25.42
C ARG A 239 15.25 -8.66 24.22
N ASP A 240 14.86 -7.40 24.35
CA ASP A 240 15.19 -6.34 23.41
C ASP A 240 15.74 -5.14 24.20
N ASP A 241 16.51 -4.30 23.52
CA ASP A 241 16.98 -3.01 24.02
C ASP A 241 16.21 -1.88 23.33
N PRO A 242 15.12 -1.39 23.93
CA PRO A 242 14.28 -0.35 23.33
C PRO A 242 14.97 1.02 23.25
N THR A 243 16.16 1.18 23.85
CA THR A 243 16.95 2.42 23.76
C THR A 243 17.87 2.44 22.56
N ASN A 244 18.09 1.29 21.91
CA ASN A 244 18.97 1.17 20.77
C ASN A 244 18.22 1.47 19.46
N GLY A 245 18.29 2.73 19.02
CA GLY A 245 17.69 3.20 17.77
C GLY A 245 18.56 3.04 16.52
N ARG A 246 19.62 2.21 16.55
CA ARG A 246 20.49 2.02 15.39
C ARG A 246 19.70 1.37 14.24
N PRO A 247 19.81 1.91 13.01
CA PRO A 247 19.23 1.24 11.84
C PRO A 247 19.75 -0.21 11.74
N GLY A 248 18.85 -1.18 11.58
CA GLY A 248 19.18 -2.60 11.50
C GLY A 248 19.25 -3.35 12.84
N TRP A 249 19.06 -2.67 13.98
CA TRP A 249 18.93 -3.33 15.28
C TRP A 249 17.67 -4.20 15.35
N ASN A 250 17.79 -5.40 15.91
CA ASN A 250 16.67 -6.28 16.24
C ASN A 250 16.99 -7.15 17.46
N PHE A 251 15.98 -7.81 18.01
CA PHE A 251 16.09 -8.63 19.22
C PHE A 251 16.99 -9.88 19.09
N LEU A 252 17.32 -10.32 17.86
CA LEU A 252 18.25 -11.44 17.65
C LEU A 252 19.71 -11.03 17.92
N GLN A 253 20.02 -9.74 17.83
CA GLN A 253 21.35 -9.18 18.10
C GLN A 253 21.58 -8.90 19.59
N ASP A 254 20.55 -9.01 20.44
CA ASP A 254 20.67 -8.86 21.88
C ASP A 254 21.40 -10.08 22.48
N GLN A 255 22.56 -9.85 23.11
CA GLN A 255 23.39 -10.89 23.72
C GLN A 255 22.66 -11.70 24.82
N ARG A 256 21.59 -11.15 25.39
CA ARG A 256 20.77 -11.80 26.42
C ARG A 256 19.80 -12.81 25.83
N THR A 257 19.46 -12.66 24.54
CA THR A 257 18.56 -13.56 23.82
C THR A 257 19.36 -14.72 23.24
N ARG A 258 19.02 -15.95 23.63
CA ARG A 258 19.57 -17.16 23.00
C ARG A 258 18.47 -17.85 22.20
N PHE A 259 18.49 -17.65 20.89
CA PHE A 259 17.57 -18.31 19.99
C PHE A 259 18.08 -19.73 19.66
N PRO A 260 17.20 -20.75 19.57
CA PRO A 260 17.63 -22.13 19.32
C PRO A 260 18.12 -22.37 17.89
N VAL A 261 17.82 -21.45 16.96
CA VAL A 261 18.26 -21.49 15.57
C VAL A 261 18.98 -20.19 15.20
N ASN A 262 19.76 -20.19 14.12
CA ASN A 262 20.34 -18.97 13.58
C ASN A 262 19.24 -18.12 12.91
N GLY A 263 18.64 -17.18 13.66
CA GLY A 263 17.51 -16.38 13.17
C GLY A 263 17.80 -15.53 11.92
N GLU A 264 19.08 -15.28 11.58
CA GLU A 264 19.45 -14.52 10.38
C GLU A 264 19.44 -15.37 9.10
N THR A 265 19.86 -16.64 9.17
CA THR A 265 20.00 -17.50 7.98
C THR A 265 18.98 -18.63 7.91
N TRP A 266 18.35 -18.99 9.02
CA TRP A 266 17.52 -20.20 9.13
C TRP A 266 16.42 -20.30 8.06
N LEU A 267 15.73 -19.19 7.75
CA LEU A 267 14.71 -19.19 6.71
C LEU A 267 15.31 -19.27 5.31
N PHE A 268 16.44 -18.60 5.07
CA PHE A 268 17.14 -18.66 3.78
C PHE A 268 17.68 -20.05 3.49
N ASP A 269 18.21 -20.74 4.51
CA ASP A 269 18.70 -22.10 4.39
C ASP A 269 17.55 -23.03 3.96
N ARG A 270 16.35 -22.90 4.57
CA ARG A 270 15.15 -23.66 4.15
C ARG A 270 14.64 -23.34 2.76
N ILE A 271 14.55 -22.05 2.40
CA ILE A 271 14.12 -21.63 1.06
C ILE A 271 15.07 -22.21 0.00
N SER A 272 16.37 -22.34 0.32
CA SER A 272 17.36 -22.93 -0.59
C SER A 272 17.26 -24.45 -0.73
N GLU A 273 16.71 -25.14 0.27
CA GLU A 273 16.47 -26.59 0.26
C GLU A 273 15.13 -26.98 -0.37
N HIS A 274 14.22 -26.02 -0.56
CA HIS A 274 12.90 -26.27 -1.11
C HIS A 274 12.94 -26.44 -2.64
N GLU A 275 12.54 -27.63 -3.11
CA GLU A 275 12.68 -28.13 -4.50
C GLU A 275 11.98 -27.27 -5.58
N ALA A 276 11.14 -26.32 -5.17
CA ALA A 276 10.34 -25.47 -6.06
C ALA A 276 10.96 -24.09 -6.40
N ILE A 277 12.14 -23.74 -5.88
CA ILE A 277 12.75 -22.42 -6.09
C ILE A 277 14.07 -22.60 -6.88
N GLU A 278 14.04 -22.26 -8.17
CA GLU A 278 15.21 -22.41 -9.05
C GLU A 278 16.46 -21.65 -8.55
N PRO A 279 17.68 -22.20 -8.78
CA PRO A 279 18.93 -21.68 -8.21
C PRO A 279 19.37 -20.29 -8.69
N PHE A 280 18.69 -19.66 -9.67
CA PHE A 280 19.06 -18.34 -10.19
C PHE A 280 18.67 -17.16 -9.29
N SER A 281 17.72 -17.33 -8.35
CA SER A 281 17.24 -16.23 -7.50
C SER A 281 18.11 -15.97 -6.26
N PHE A 282 18.83 -17.00 -5.77
CA PHE A 282 19.54 -16.94 -4.48
C PHE A 282 20.86 -16.17 -4.51
N SER A 283 21.55 -16.12 -5.66
CA SER A 283 22.82 -15.41 -5.82
C SER A 283 22.67 -13.90 -5.67
N PHE A 284 21.51 -13.34 -6.07
CA PHE A 284 21.22 -11.91 -6.01
C PHE A 284 20.92 -11.43 -4.57
N PHE A 285 20.26 -12.25 -3.76
CA PHE A 285 19.88 -11.89 -2.38
C PHE A 285 21.03 -12.02 -1.37
N LYS A 286 21.92 -13.02 -1.53
CA LYS A 286 23.08 -13.16 -0.63
C LYS A 286 24.02 -11.95 -0.67
N ASP A 287 24.14 -11.28 -1.81
CA ASP A 287 25.04 -10.14 -2.01
C ASP A 287 24.50 -8.84 -1.35
N GLN A 288 23.18 -8.75 -1.13
CA GLN A 288 22.55 -7.59 -0.49
C GLN A 288 22.61 -7.63 1.05
N SER A 289 22.84 -8.80 1.68
CA SER A 289 22.92 -8.93 3.14
C SER A 289 24.22 -8.42 3.77
N LYS A 290 25.19 -7.98 2.96
CA LYS A 290 26.49 -7.44 3.41
C LYS A 290 26.52 -5.90 3.52
N TYR A 291 25.40 -5.22 3.35
CA TYR A 291 25.30 -3.76 3.41
C TYR A 291 24.31 -3.27 4.46
#